data_AF-A0A6A3C427-F1
#
_entry.id   AF-A0A6A3C427-F1
#
_cell.length_a   1.000
_cell.length_b   1.000
_cell.length_c   1.000
_cell.angle_alpha   90.00
_cell.angle_beta   90.00
_cell.angle_gamma   90.00
#
_symmetry.space_group_name_H-M   'P 1'
#
loop_
_entity.id
_entity.type
_entity.pdbx_description
1 polymer ?
#
loop_
_entity_poly.entity_id
_entity_poly.type
_entity_poly.pdbx_seq_one_letter_code
_entity_poly.pdbx_strand_id
1 'polypeptide(L)'
;MGENGNAAAQHTAINAVQALGRGFDVNFDTRLLYCKGVAGYRIVEIDEEHVRDVYLDDQLVLHNISKDIKNSQEPIGCHSYGVCNFHEMLSVDGFYIPLAKLELTMSQLVLQEKVKQAVPISWDPLSLASFIETLGTHVITSVTIGGKDEIYVKQHHSSPLSTMEIKNYGVDPRLFNSQGIYPQPSNAPYLNGKEIMQPPHAVELSFILVVVLVILPTDVTVIFRRRGGDDLEQNHTQWVKTVRSSPDVIEMTFYPITALLDGVAGKEHLARAMSLYLECNTTNSLWFISCNLFILISGVISILLMLLNRV
;
A
#
# COMPACT_ATOMS: atom_id res chain seq x y z
N MET A 1 8.21 25.79 18.22
CA MET A 1 7.92 24.94 17.03
C MET A 1 6.85 23.95 17.46
N GLY A 2 5.57 24.19 17.15
CA GLY A 2 4.49 23.35 17.70
C GLY A 2 3.15 23.36 16.95
N GLU A 3 2.90 24.27 16.02
CA GLU A 3 1.59 24.36 15.36
C GLU A 3 1.51 23.57 14.03
N ASN A 4 2.60 23.47 13.25
CA ASN A 4 2.57 22.78 11.95
C ASN A 4 2.50 21.25 12.03
N GLY A 5 2.96 20.65 13.14
CA GLY A 5 2.98 19.19 13.30
C GLY A 5 1.59 18.56 13.51
N ASN A 6 0.61 19.34 13.98
CA ASN A 6 -0.75 18.81 14.11
C ASN A 6 -1.51 18.92 12.78
N ALA A 7 -1.20 19.92 11.95
CA ALA A 7 -1.90 20.14 10.67
C ALA A 7 -1.78 18.96 9.70
N ALA A 8 -0.58 18.37 9.57
CA ALA A 8 -0.37 17.20 8.71
C ALA A 8 -1.10 15.96 9.25
N ALA A 9 -0.96 15.69 10.56
CA ALA A 9 -1.66 14.58 11.22
C ALA A 9 -3.19 14.70 11.10
N GLN A 10 -3.72 15.90 11.33
CA GLN A 10 -5.13 16.20 11.19
C GLN A 10 -5.61 16.05 9.74
N HIS A 11 -4.82 16.51 8.77
CA HIS A 11 -5.15 16.33 7.35
C HIS A 11 -5.20 14.85 6.95
N THR A 12 -4.19 14.06 7.32
CA THR A 12 -4.14 12.61 7.04
C THR A 12 -5.33 11.90 7.68
N ALA A 13 -5.65 12.22 8.94
CA ALA A 13 -6.77 11.62 9.66
C ALA A 13 -8.13 11.96 9.03
N ILE A 14 -8.34 13.21 8.60
CA ILE A 14 -9.55 13.61 7.87
C ILE A 14 -9.66 12.88 6.54
N ASN A 15 -8.57 12.78 5.78
CA ASN A 15 -8.55 12.06 4.51
C ASN A 15 -8.86 10.56 4.70
N ALA A 16 -8.36 9.96 5.78
CA ALA A 16 -8.67 8.57 6.15
C ALA A 16 -10.18 8.39 6.43
N VAL A 17 -10.80 9.27 7.23
CA VAL A 17 -12.25 9.27 7.46
C VAL A 17 -13.03 9.43 6.16
N GLN A 18 -12.63 10.34 5.29
CA GLN A 18 -13.30 10.59 4.01
C GLN A 18 -13.18 9.41 3.05
N ALA A 19 -12.15 8.59 3.19
CA ALA A 19 -11.95 7.39 2.40
C ALA A 19 -12.79 6.19 2.82
N LEU A 20 -13.19 6.12 4.09
CA LEU A 20 -14.08 5.06 4.56
C LEU A 20 -15.39 5.06 3.78
N GLY A 21 -15.79 3.87 3.35
CA GLY A 21 -17.00 3.64 2.58
C GLY A 21 -16.89 4.00 1.10
N ARG A 22 -15.71 4.39 0.61
CA ARG A 22 -15.46 4.60 -0.82
C ARG A 22 -15.09 3.28 -1.50
N GLY A 23 -15.29 3.29 -2.82
CA GLY A 23 -14.82 2.25 -3.70
C GLY A 23 -13.30 2.22 -3.83
N PHE A 24 -12.74 1.04 -3.97
CA PHE A 24 -11.31 0.81 -4.17
C PHE A 24 -11.07 -0.36 -5.09
N ASP A 25 -10.02 -0.25 -5.90
CA ASP A 25 -9.57 -1.33 -6.74
C ASP A 25 -8.31 -1.93 -6.13
N VAL A 26 -8.46 -3.13 -5.55
CA VAL A 26 -7.40 -3.80 -4.78
C VAL A 26 -6.20 -4.24 -5.61
N ASN A 27 -6.25 -4.12 -6.95
CA ASN A 27 -5.08 -4.31 -7.79
C ASN A 27 -4.12 -3.11 -7.76
N PHE A 28 -4.58 -1.96 -7.25
CA PHE A 28 -3.73 -0.78 -7.05
C PHE A 28 -3.05 -0.81 -5.67
N ASP A 29 -1.97 -0.04 -5.57
CA ASP A 29 -1.27 0.21 -4.32
C ASP A 29 -2.22 0.85 -3.29
N THR A 30 -2.10 0.49 -2.01
CA THR A 30 -3.00 0.89 -0.90
C THR A 30 -2.85 2.35 -0.46
N ARG A 31 -2.64 3.28 -1.39
CA ARG A 31 -2.64 4.73 -1.14
C ARG A 31 -4.03 5.33 -1.37
N LEU A 32 -4.36 6.34 -0.57
CA LEU A 32 -5.61 7.09 -0.68
C LEU A 32 -5.81 7.76 -2.06
N LEU A 33 -4.72 8.03 -2.78
CA LEU A 33 -4.73 8.49 -4.17
C LEU A 33 -5.56 7.61 -5.10
N TYR A 34 -5.62 6.30 -4.84
CA TYR A 34 -6.31 5.33 -5.70
C TYR A 34 -7.76 5.07 -5.28
N CYS A 35 -8.27 5.78 -4.26
CA CYS A 35 -9.69 5.72 -3.90
C CYS A 35 -10.57 6.18 -5.07
N LYS A 36 -11.59 5.38 -5.39
CA LYS A 36 -12.49 5.61 -6.52
C LYS A 36 -13.58 6.63 -6.22
N GLY A 37 -14.12 7.25 -7.27
CA GLY A 37 -15.09 8.35 -7.18
C GLY A 37 -14.47 9.69 -6.80
N VAL A 38 -15.28 10.75 -6.81
CA VAL A 38 -14.87 12.08 -6.32
C VAL A 38 -14.77 12.11 -4.79
N ALA A 39 -14.05 13.07 -4.23
CA ALA A 39 -13.99 13.26 -2.78
C ALA A 39 -15.42 13.43 -2.22
N GLY A 40 -15.75 12.68 -1.16
CA GLY A 40 -17.09 12.63 -0.56
C GLY A 40 -18.06 11.66 -1.22
N TYR A 41 -17.73 11.04 -2.37
CA TYR A 41 -18.58 10.01 -2.96
C TYR A 41 -18.35 8.66 -2.29
N ARG A 42 -19.22 8.32 -1.34
CA ARG A 42 -19.27 6.99 -0.70
C ARG A 42 -20.21 6.06 -1.47
N ILE A 43 -19.87 4.77 -1.48
CA ILE A 43 -20.69 3.71 -2.09
C ILE A 43 -21.54 2.96 -1.07
N VAL A 44 -21.19 3.07 0.22
CA VAL A 44 -22.03 2.65 1.34
C VAL A 44 -22.70 3.85 2.02
N GLU A 45 -23.81 3.59 2.69
CA GLU A 45 -24.51 4.54 3.53
C GLU A 45 -23.74 4.71 4.85
N ILE A 46 -23.62 5.95 5.30
CA ILE A 46 -23.03 6.33 6.58
C ILE A 46 -23.93 7.37 7.21
N ASP A 47 -24.21 7.23 8.50
CA ASP A 47 -25.06 8.18 9.23
C ASP A 47 -24.34 9.52 9.39
N GLU A 48 -24.77 10.51 8.61
CA GLU A 48 -24.26 11.89 8.66
C GLU A 48 -25.04 12.78 9.65
N GLU A 49 -26.19 12.32 10.15
CA GLU A 49 -27.01 13.07 11.11
C GLU A 49 -26.45 12.93 12.54
N HIS A 50 -25.99 11.73 12.89
CA HIS A 50 -25.48 11.43 14.22
C HIS A 50 -23.96 11.47 14.26
N VAL A 51 -23.43 12.67 14.51
CA VAL A 51 -21.99 12.93 14.61
C VAL A 51 -21.51 13.09 16.05
N ARG A 52 -20.23 12.80 16.27
CA ARG A 52 -19.51 12.94 17.54
C ARG A 52 -18.06 13.33 17.32
N ASP A 53 -17.42 13.81 18.39
CA ASP A 53 -15.97 13.99 18.41
C ASP A 53 -15.27 12.64 18.65
N VAL A 54 -14.21 12.40 17.89
CA VAL A 54 -13.37 11.20 17.98
C VAL A 54 -11.95 11.63 18.33
N TYR A 55 -11.50 11.19 19.50
CA TYR A 55 -10.15 11.45 20.00
C TYR A 55 -9.22 10.36 19.49
N LEU A 56 -8.20 10.74 18.71
CA LEU A 56 -7.16 9.82 18.23
C LEU A 56 -6.01 9.76 19.24
N ASP A 57 -5.65 10.92 19.78
CA ASP A 57 -4.70 11.07 20.87
C ASP A 57 -5.02 12.34 21.72
N ASP A 58 -4.20 12.65 22.73
CA ASP A 58 -4.40 13.81 23.61
C ASP A 58 -4.41 15.19 22.91
N GLN A 59 -3.91 15.27 21.68
CA GLN A 59 -3.73 16.51 20.90
C GLN A 59 -4.49 16.50 19.56
N LEU A 60 -4.95 15.34 19.09
CA LEU A 60 -5.61 15.14 17.81
C LEU A 60 -7.06 14.69 18.01
N VAL A 61 -7.96 15.63 17.77
CA VAL A 61 -9.41 15.43 17.84
C VAL A 61 -10.02 15.64 16.48
N LEU A 62 -10.81 14.67 16.04
CA LEU A 62 -11.62 14.76 14.84
C LEU A 62 -13.05 15.15 15.22
N HIS A 63 -13.52 16.26 14.68
CA HIS A 63 -14.86 16.77 14.93
C HIS A 63 -15.86 16.27 13.89
N ASN A 64 -17.13 16.19 14.29
CA ASN A 64 -18.25 15.85 13.39
C ASN A 64 -18.08 14.51 12.66
N ILE A 65 -17.57 13.50 13.37
CA ILE A 65 -17.39 12.16 12.81
C ILE A 65 -18.64 11.33 13.07
N SER A 66 -19.12 10.64 12.02
CA SER A 66 -20.25 9.71 12.13
C SER A 66 -20.04 8.69 13.25
N LYS A 67 -21.10 8.39 14.00
CA LYS A 67 -21.09 7.32 15.01
C LYS A 67 -20.73 5.94 14.45
N ASP A 68 -20.91 5.73 13.15
CA ASP A 68 -20.65 4.45 12.48
C ASP A 68 -19.15 4.15 12.32
N ILE A 69 -18.33 5.19 12.45
CA ILE A 69 -16.88 5.11 12.44
C ILE A 69 -16.39 4.93 13.88
N LYS A 70 -15.64 3.84 14.08
CA LYS A 70 -14.95 3.53 15.32
C LYS A 70 -13.48 3.91 15.18
N ASN A 71 -12.90 4.34 16.30
CA ASN A 71 -11.47 4.46 16.46
C ASN A 71 -11.01 3.35 17.39
N SER A 72 -10.03 2.55 16.96
CA SER A 72 -9.34 1.57 17.78
C SER A 72 -7.84 1.87 17.80
N GLN A 73 -7.18 1.54 18.91
CA GLN A 73 -5.73 1.61 19.03
C GLN A 73 -5.15 0.21 18.79
N GLU A 74 -4.21 0.12 17.87
CA GLU A 74 -3.44 -1.10 17.63
C GLU A 74 -2.10 -1.02 18.36
N PRO A 75 -1.56 -2.15 18.85
CA PRO A 75 -0.27 -2.14 19.51
C PRO A 75 0.85 -1.81 18.51
N ILE A 76 1.81 -1.00 18.94
CA ILE A 76 3.08 -0.80 18.21
C ILE A 76 3.81 -2.14 18.21
N GLY A 77 4.27 -2.58 17.04
CA GLY A 77 4.85 -3.91 16.89
C GLY A 77 5.69 -4.08 15.63
N CYS A 78 6.61 -5.04 15.70
CA CYS A 78 7.27 -5.58 14.52
C CYS A 78 6.40 -6.69 13.95
N HIS A 79 6.06 -6.60 12.67
CA HIS A 79 5.32 -7.63 11.96
C HIS A 79 6.23 -8.21 10.89
N SER A 80 6.68 -9.45 11.12
CA SER A 80 7.42 -10.23 10.12
C SER A 80 6.42 -11.08 9.36
N TYR A 81 6.23 -10.80 8.07
CA TYR A 81 5.39 -11.64 7.21
C TYR A 81 6.27 -12.70 6.55
N GLY A 82 5.86 -13.97 6.72
CA GLY A 82 6.58 -15.11 6.18
C GLY A 82 6.67 -15.07 4.65
N VAL A 83 7.64 -15.82 4.13
CA VAL A 83 7.91 -15.98 2.70
C VAL A 83 6.62 -16.26 1.90
N CYS A 84 6.33 -15.39 0.94
CA CYS A 84 5.23 -15.58 -0.02
C CYS A 84 5.73 -16.34 -1.26
N ASN A 85 5.05 -17.41 -1.64
CA ASN A 85 5.33 -18.16 -2.88
C ASN A 85 4.62 -17.49 -4.08
N PHE A 86 5.12 -16.36 -4.57
CA PHE A 86 4.63 -15.77 -5.84
C PHE A 86 5.77 -15.61 -6.83
N HIS A 87 6.18 -16.70 -7.50
CA HIS A 87 7.18 -16.78 -8.60
C HIS A 87 8.55 -16.09 -8.36
N GLU A 88 8.72 -15.42 -7.23
CA GLU A 88 9.83 -14.63 -6.73
C GLU A 88 9.65 -14.67 -5.21
N MET A 89 10.64 -15.19 -4.49
CA MET A 89 10.52 -15.36 -3.06
C MET A 89 10.69 -14.00 -2.37
N LEU A 90 9.60 -13.47 -1.79
CA LEU A 90 9.57 -12.20 -1.09
C LEU A 90 9.52 -12.45 0.42
N SER A 91 10.52 -11.99 1.16
CA SER A 91 10.43 -11.85 2.62
C SER A 91 10.22 -10.39 2.99
N VAL A 92 9.32 -10.15 3.94
CA VAL A 92 9.00 -8.81 4.43
C VAL A 92 9.25 -8.77 5.93
N ASP A 93 10.13 -7.87 6.36
CA ASP A 93 10.19 -7.46 7.75
C ASP A 93 9.78 -5.99 7.83
N GLY A 94 8.86 -5.68 8.74
CA GLY A 94 8.23 -4.37 8.81
C GLY A 94 8.04 -3.92 10.25
N PHE A 95 8.44 -2.69 10.51
CA PHE A 95 8.14 -2.02 11.77
C PHE A 95 6.93 -1.11 11.59
N TYR A 96 5.89 -1.31 12.39
CA TYR A 96 4.63 -0.57 12.30
C TYR A 96 4.39 0.24 13.56
N ILE A 97 4.07 1.51 13.36
CA ILE A 97 3.70 2.48 14.40
C ILE A 97 2.28 2.95 14.08
N PRO A 98 1.25 2.11 14.33
CA PRO A 98 -0.13 2.53 14.19
C PRO A 98 -0.43 3.60 15.24
N LEU A 99 -0.98 4.75 14.81
CA LEU A 99 -1.43 5.80 15.72
C LEU A 99 -2.93 5.72 15.96
N ALA A 100 -3.69 5.45 14.91
CA ALA A 100 -5.13 5.28 14.98
C ALA A 100 -5.63 4.40 13.84
N LYS A 101 -6.60 3.54 14.17
CA LYS A 101 -7.34 2.75 13.19
C LYS A 101 -8.79 3.20 13.16
N LEU A 102 -9.19 3.72 12.00
CA LEU A 102 -10.55 4.19 11.76
C LEU A 102 -11.28 3.12 10.96
N GLU A 103 -12.35 2.57 11.52
CA GLU A 103 -13.06 1.43 10.94
C GLU A 103 -14.57 1.62 10.92
N LEU A 104 -15.21 1.15 9.86
CA LEU A 104 -16.66 1.07 9.76
C LEU A 104 -17.18 -0.14 10.54
N THR A 105 -18.26 0.07 11.28
CA THR A 105 -18.94 -1.06 11.94
C THR A 105 -19.59 -1.95 10.88
N MET A 106 -19.29 -3.25 10.90
CA MET A 106 -19.78 -4.22 9.90
C MET A 106 -21.32 -4.23 9.73
N SER A 107 -22.07 -3.92 10.79
CA SER A 107 -23.54 -3.81 10.72
C SER A 107 -24.06 -2.64 9.88
N GLN A 108 -23.19 -1.72 9.44
CA GLN A 108 -23.53 -0.51 8.68
C GLN A 108 -23.07 -0.57 7.22
N LEU A 109 -22.59 -1.73 6.73
CA LEU A 109 -22.21 -1.88 5.33
C LEU A 109 -23.46 -2.09 4.45
N VAL A 110 -24.22 -1.01 4.26
CA VAL A 110 -25.37 -0.99 3.34
C VAL A 110 -24.97 -0.23 2.09
N LEU A 111 -25.01 -0.88 0.92
CA LEU A 111 -24.75 -0.20 -0.35
C LEU A 111 -25.84 0.83 -0.66
N GLN A 112 -25.43 2.01 -1.11
CA GLN A 112 -26.34 3.04 -1.57
C GLN A 112 -27.15 2.53 -2.77
N GLU A 113 -28.42 2.93 -2.84
CA GLU A 113 -29.34 2.44 -3.88
C GLU A 113 -28.84 2.73 -5.30
N LYS A 114 -28.21 3.90 -5.51
CA LYS A 114 -27.59 4.28 -6.79
C LYS A 114 -26.51 3.29 -7.26
N VAL A 115 -25.81 2.64 -6.34
CA VAL A 115 -24.77 1.64 -6.65
C VAL A 115 -25.42 0.32 -7.07
N LYS A 116 -26.49 -0.09 -6.39
CA LYS A 116 -27.26 -1.29 -6.75
C LYS A 116 -27.89 -1.13 -8.14
N GLN A 117 -28.42 0.05 -8.44
CA GLN A 117 -28.98 0.37 -9.77
C GLN A 117 -27.93 0.43 -10.88
N ALA A 118 -26.67 0.69 -10.54
CA ALA A 118 -25.57 0.68 -11.52
C ALA A 118 -25.10 -0.73 -11.90
N VAL A 119 -25.58 -1.78 -11.22
CA VAL A 119 -25.19 -3.17 -11.52
C VAL A 119 -25.78 -3.61 -12.86
N PRO A 120 -24.96 -4.03 -13.83
CA PRO A 120 -25.47 -4.50 -15.12
C PRO A 120 -26.29 -5.78 -14.97
N ILE A 121 -27.49 -5.81 -15.58
CA ILE A 121 -28.42 -6.95 -15.51
C ILE A 121 -28.01 -8.14 -16.36
N SER A 122 -27.12 -7.94 -17.33
CA SER A 122 -26.62 -8.95 -18.25
C SER A 122 -25.10 -8.88 -18.37
N TRP A 123 -24.50 -9.88 -19.01
CA TRP A 123 -23.09 -9.84 -19.35
C TRP A 123 -22.82 -8.85 -20.47
N ASP A 124 -22.63 -7.57 -20.10
CA ASP A 124 -22.16 -6.51 -20.99
C ASP A 124 -20.75 -6.05 -20.56
N PRO A 125 -19.70 -6.44 -21.29
CA PRO A 125 -18.31 -6.10 -20.97
C PRO A 125 -18.05 -4.60 -20.77
N LEU A 126 -18.73 -3.73 -21.53
CA LEU A 126 -18.55 -2.27 -21.41
C LEU A 126 -19.09 -1.75 -20.09
N SER A 127 -20.34 -2.09 -19.74
CA SER A 127 -20.95 -1.67 -18.48
C SER A 127 -20.24 -2.28 -17.27
N LEU A 128 -19.80 -3.54 -17.37
CA LEU A 128 -19.02 -4.21 -16.32
C LEU A 128 -17.66 -3.53 -16.11
N ALA A 129 -16.95 -3.21 -17.19
CA ALA A 129 -15.68 -2.50 -17.12
C ALA A 129 -15.83 -1.10 -16.52
N SER A 130 -16.86 -0.36 -16.95
CA SER A 130 -17.16 0.97 -16.44
C SER A 130 -17.50 0.95 -14.94
N PHE A 131 -18.24 -0.07 -14.49
CA PHE A 131 -18.53 -0.27 -13.07
C PHE A 131 -17.24 -0.44 -12.25
N ILE A 132 -16.36 -1.35 -12.67
CA ILE A 132 -15.09 -1.63 -11.97
C ILE A 132 -14.19 -0.39 -11.97
N GLU A 133 -14.12 0.34 -13.08
CA GLU A 133 -13.28 1.53 -13.14
C GLU A 133 -13.79 2.65 -12.21
N THR A 134 -15.11 2.85 -12.16
CA THR A 134 -15.75 3.97 -11.45
C THR A 134 -15.92 3.71 -9.96
N LEU A 135 -16.30 2.48 -9.59
CA LEU A 135 -16.64 2.09 -8.22
C LEU A 135 -15.59 1.17 -7.60
N GLY A 136 -14.68 0.60 -8.37
CA GLY A 136 -13.69 -0.36 -7.90
C GLY A 136 -14.28 -1.76 -7.73
N THR A 137 -13.55 -2.58 -6.99
CA THR A 137 -13.89 -3.99 -6.70
C THR A 137 -14.31 -4.19 -5.25
N HIS A 138 -13.80 -3.35 -4.34
CA HIS A 138 -14.02 -3.46 -2.91
C HIS A 138 -14.40 -2.11 -2.29
N VAL A 139 -15.04 -2.15 -1.12
CA VAL A 139 -15.28 -1.00 -0.25
C VAL A 139 -14.14 -0.89 0.75
N ILE A 140 -13.67 0.33 1.02
CA ILE A 140 -12.72 0.59 2.11
C ILE A 140 -13.47 0.54 3.45
N THR A 141 -13.10 -0.42 4.31
CA THR A 141 -13.77 -0.64 5.61
C THR A 141 -12.95 -0.19 6.80
N SER A 142 -11.62 -0.14 6.67
CA SER A 142 -10.73 0.41 7.68
C SER A 142 -9.58 1.14 7.03
N VAL A 143 -9.09 2.18 7.69
CA VAL A 143 -7.86 2.89 7.36
C VAL A 143 -7.06 3.08 8.64
N THR A 144 -5.82 2.61 8.65
CA THR A 144 -4.87 2.81 9.75
C THR A 144 -3.88 3.89 9.36
N ILE A 145 -3.77 4.93 10.20
CA ILE A 145 -2.80 6.01 10.04
C ILE A 145 -1.63 5.82 11.01
N GLY A 146 -0.43 6.18 10.56
CA GLY A 146 0.77 6.07 11.39
C GLY A 146 2.04 6.13 10.58
N GLY A 147 3.02 5.34 11.00
CA GLY A 147 4.30 5.17 10.30
C GLY A 147 4.58 3.70 10.08
N LYS A 148 5.16 3.35 8.93
CA LYS A 148 5.69 2.02 8.66
C LYS A 148 7.02 2.07 7.94
N ASP A 149 7.89 1.13 8.28
CA ASP A 149 9.21 0.97 7.69
C ASP A 149 9.34 -0.50 7.27
N GLU A 150 9.13 -0.78 5.98
CA GLU A 150 9.10 -2.14 5.42
C GLU A 150 10.35 -2.40 4.57
N ILE A 151 10.96 -3.57 4.76
CA ILE A 151 12.07 -4.07 3.96
C ILE A 151 11.60 -5.30 3.20
N TYR A 152 11.61 -5.21 1.88
CA TYR A 152 11.33 -6.34 0.99
C TYR A 152 12.64 -6.91 0.48
N VAL A 153 12.83 -8.21 0.60
CA VAL A 153 13.92 -8.93 -0.07
C VAL A 153 13.32 -9.79 -1.15
N LYS A 154 13.67 -9.50 -2.41
CA LYS A 154 13.20 -10.20 -3.60
C LYS A 154 14.31 -11.06 -4.18
N GLN A 155 14.09 -12.36 -4.26
CA GLN A 155 15.04 -13.27 -4.94
C GLN A 155 14.93 -13.19 -6.47
N HIS A 156 16.06 -13.19 -7.16
CA HIS A 156 16.12 -13.32 -8.61
C HIS A 156 15.93 -14.78 -9.03
N HIS A 157 15.25 -15.03 -10.15
CA HIS A 157 14.92 -16.38 -10.63
C HIS A 157 16.14 -17.28 -10.89
N SER A 158 17.31 -16.69 -11.11
CA SER A 158 18.57 -17.42 -11.31
C SER A 158 19.33 -17.71 -10.02
N SER A 159 18.80 -17.31 -8.87
CA SER A 159 19.48 -17.44 -7.58
C SER A 159 19.41 -18.86 -7.04
N PRO A 160 20.54 -19.42 -6.52
CA PRO A 160 20.56 -20.70 -5.84
C PRO A 160 20.19 -20.61 -4.34
N LEU A 161 19.87 -19.42 -3.81
CA LEU A 161 19.63 -19.23 -2.38
C LEU A 161 18.38 -19.98 -1.90
N SER A 162 18.51 -20.62 -0.75
CA SER A 162 17.41 -21.31 -0.09
C SER A 162 16.47 -20.33 0.64
N THR A 163 15.26 -20.81 0.96
CA THR A 163 14.29 -20.05 1.77
C THR A 163 14.85 -19.55 3.10
N MET A 164 15.76 -20.33 3.68
CA MET A 164 16.36 -20.04 4.98
C MET A 164 17.43 -18.96 4.89
N GLU A 165 18.22 -18.93 3.80
CA GLU A 165 19.23 -17.90 3.58
C GLU A 165 18.59 -16.54 3.32
N ILE A 166 17.48 -16.49 2.58
CA ILE A 166 16.75 -15.24 2.30
C ILE A 166 16.12 -14.65 3.56
N LYS A 167 15.56 -15.49 4.44
CA LYS A 167 15.06 -15.03 5.74
C LYS A 167 16.14 -14.36 6.59
N ASN A 168 17.40 -14.83 6.53
CA ASN A 168 18.47 -14.25 7.32
C ASN A 168 18.86 -12.83 6.86
N TYR A 169 18.58 -12.44 5.62
CA TYR A 169 18.81 -11.06 5.14
C TYR A 169 17.78 -10.06 5.68
N GLY A 170 16.56 -10.51 5.99
CA GLY A 170 15.46 -9.64 6.42
C GLY A 170 15.37 -9.42 7.93
N VAL A 171 16.25 -9.99 8.76
CA VAL A 171 16.04 -10.12 10.21
C VAL A 171 17.07 -9.32 11.05
N ASP A 172 17.90 -8.46 10.45
CA ASP A 172 18.81 -7.61 11.24
C ASP A 172 18.16 -6.24 11.57
N PRO A 173 17.80 -5.97 12.84
CA PRO A 173 17.25 -4.67 13.26
C PRO A 173 18.17 -3.49 12.99
N ARG A 174 19.46 -3.73 12.72
CA ARG A 174 20.43 -2.71 12.35
C ARG A 174 20.13 -2.09 10.98
N LEU A 175 19.45 -2.81 10.08
CA LEU A 175 19.10 -2.31 8.75
C LEU A 175 18.20 -1.07 8.82
N PHE A 176 17.30 -1.00 9.81
CA PHE A 176 16.44 0.16 10.01
C PHE A 176 17.22 1.41 10.45
N ASN A 177 18.27 1.24 11.26
CA ASN A 177 19.09 2.34 11.77
C ASN A 177 20.17 2.81 10.79
N SER A 178 20.44 2.06 9.73
CA SER A 178 21.53 2.32 8.78
C SER A 178 21.09 2.84 7.43
N GLN A 179 19.85 3.34 7.29
CA GLN A 179 19.35 3.86 6.01
C GLN A 179 20.16 5.05 5.48
N GLY A 180 21.06 5.63 6.30
CA GLY A 180 22.01 6.68 5.92
C GLY A 180 23.50 6.37 6.15
N ILE A 181 23.89 5.20 6.66
CA ILE A 181 25.31 4.88 6.91
C ILE A 181 25.56 3.38 6.67
N TYR A 182 25.89 2.99 5.45
CA TYR A 182 26.94 2.00 5.22
C TYR A 182 27.67 2.24 3.89
N PRO A 183 29.00 2.01 3.82
CA PRO A 183 29.84 1.51 4.92
C PRO A 183 30.92 2.50 5.38
N GLN A 184 31.05 2.62 6.69
CA GLN A 184 32.34 2.41 7.35
C GLN A 184 32.06 1.64 8.66
N PRO A 185 32.80 0.55 8.90
CA PRO A 185 33.70 0.54 10.04
C PRO A 185 35.14 0.34 9.57
N SER A 186 36.01 1.25 9.96
CA SER A 186 37.44 1.26 9.63
C SER A 186 38.26 0.21 10.38
N ASN A 187 37.64 -0.74 11.11
CA ASN A 187 38.34 -1.73 11.92
C ASN A 187 37.72 -3.13 11.74
N ALA A 188 37.96 -3.76 10.58
CA ALA A 188 37.95 -5.21 10.44
C ALA A 188 39.26 -5.62 9.74
N PRO A 189 39.98 -6.64 10.25
CA PRO A 189 41.36 -6.91 9.87
C PRO A 189 41.49 -7.34 8.41
N TYR A 190 42.29 -6.59 7.66
CA TYR A 190 42.77 -6.95 6.34
C TYR A 190 43.51 -8.29 6.40
N LEU A 191 43.03 -9.27 5.63
CA LEU A 191 43.89 -10.35 5.14
C LEU A 191 44.57 -9.84 3.86
N ASN A 192 45.90 -9.72 3.96
CA ASN A 192 46.92 -9.49 2.94
C ASN A 192 46.50 -9.52 1.46
N GLY A 193 46.94 -8.48 0.71
CA GLY A 193 47.55 -8.71 -0.60
C GLY A 193 47.36 -7.66 -1.68
N LYS A 194 48.39 -6.80 -1.80
CA LYS A 194 48.90 -6.10 -3.00
C LYS A 194 48.27 -4.76 -3.42
N GLU A 195 49.20 -3.80 -3.52
CA GLU A 195 49.14 -2.42 -3.95
C GLU A 195 48.53 -2.24 -5.35
N ILE A 196 47.96 -1.05 -5.64
CA ILE A 196 48.39 -0.12 -6.73
C ILE A 196 47.42 1.10 -6.82
N MET A 197 48.02 2.29 -6.65
CA MET A 197 47.77 3.62 -7.27
C MET A 197 46.38 4.31 -7.23
N GLN A 198 46.34 5.47 -6.57
CA GLN A 198 45.27 6.49 -6.66
C GLN A 198 45.32 7.26 -8.01
N PRO A 199 44.16 7.75 -8.53
CA PRO A 199 44.12 8.97 -9.33
C PRO A 199 43.30 10.10 -8.67
N PRO A 200 43.63 11.37 -8.96
CA PRO A 200 43.00 12.55 -8.39
C PRO A 200 41.75 12.98 -9.18
N HIS A 201 40.93 13.83 -8.54
CA HIS A 201 39.77 14.57 -9.07
C HIS A 201 38.40 13.88 -8.93
N ALA A 202 37.81 14.07 -7.75
CA ALA A 202 36.41 13.76 -7.45
C ALA A 202 35.53 15.00 -7.70
N VAL A 203 34.66 14.96 -8.70
CA VAL A 203 33.39 15.71 -8.71
C VAL A 203 32.36 14.97 -9.58
N GLU A 204 31.15 14.86 -9.03
CA GLU A 204 29.87 14.48 -9.66
C GLU A 204 29.65 13.06 -10.23
N LEU A 205 29.65 12.05 -9.36
CA LEU A 205 28.96 10.77 -9.63
C LEU A 205 28.23 10.19 -8.40
N SER A 206 27.70 11.03 -7.49
CA SER A 206 27.10 10.54 -6.24
C SER A 206 25.78 9.78 -6.43
N PHE A 207 24.98 10.09 -7.47
CA PHE A 207 23.70 9.40 -7.70
C PHE A 207 23.80 8.19 -8.63
N ILE A 208 24.68 8.25 -9.64
CA ILE A 208 24.83 7.16 -10.62
C ILE A 208 25.65 6.00 -10.03
N LEU A 209 26.59 6.26 -9.11
CA LEU A 209 27.38 5.21 -8.47
C LEU A 209 26.55 4.33 -7.50
N VAL A 210 25.50 4.88 -6.89
CA VAL A 210 24.57 4.12 -6.02
C VAL A 210 23.72 3.15 -6.84
N VAL A 211 23.27 3.56 -8.02
CA VAL A 211 22.50 2.70 -8.94
C VAL A 211 23.40 1.62 -9.56
N VAL A 212 24.68 1.92 -9.80
CA VAL A 212 25.63 1.00 -10.46
C VAL A 212 26.33 0.04 -9.47
N LEU A 213 26.50 0.38 -8.17
CA LEU A 213 27.09 -0.55 -7.18
C LEU A 213 26.11 -1.62 -6.68
N VAL A 214 24.82 -1.52 -7.03
CA VAL A 214 23.85 -2.64 -6.93
C VAL A 214 24.12 -3.71 -7.99
N ILE A 215 25.06 -3.49 -8.92
CA ILE A 215 25.50 -4.45 -9.96
C ILE A 215 26.78 -5.19 -9.53
N LEU A 216 26.90 -5.57 -8.25
CA LEU A 216 27.74 -6.70 -7.83
C LEU A 216 26.82 -7.92 -7.71
N PRO A 217 27.26 -9.13 -8.08
CA PRO A 217 26.37 -10.21 -8.51
C PRO A 217 25.58 -10.76 -7.33
N THR A 218 24.41 -10.19 -7.04
CA THR A 218 23.61 -10.61 -5.89
C THR A 218 22.26 -11.10 -6.36
N ASP A 219 22.10 -12.39 -6.17
CA ASP A 219 20.90 -13.22 -6.14
C ASP A 219 19.59 -12.62 -5.60
N VAL A 220 19.63 -11.45 -4.95
CA VAL A 220 18.49 -10.78 -4.31
C VAL A 220 18.52 -9.26 -4.53
N THR A 221 17.34 -8.64 -4.57
CA THR A 221 17.11 -7.19 -4.54
C THR A 221 16.47 -6.80 -3.21
N VAL A 222 17.04 -5.82 -2.51
CA VAL A 222 16.47 -5.28 -1.27
C VAL A 222 15.77 -3.95 -1.58
N ILE A 223 14.51 -3.82 -1.16
CA ILE A 223 13.67 -2.65 -1.42
C ILE A 223 13.17 -2.12 -0.07
N PHE A 224 13.54 -0.88 0.24
CA PHE A 224 13.04 -0.17 1.41
C PHE A 224 11.78 0.62 1.05
N ARG A 225 10.72 0.48 1.84
CA ARG A 225 9.45 1.18 1.68
C ARG A 225 9.03 1.75 3.03
N ARG A 226 9.35 3.02 3.22
CA ARG A 226 8.91 3.80 4.37
C ARG A 226 7.68 4.63 4.02
N ARG A 227 6.75 4.79 4.98
CA ARG A 227 5.61 5.71 4.90
C ARG A 227 5.33 6.33 6.25
N GLY A 228 4.91 7.59 6.24
CA GLY A 228 4.66 8.38 7.45
C GLY A 228 5.95 8.80 8.13
N GLY A 229 5.90 9.90 8.88
CA GLY A 229 7.07 10.59 9.40
C GLY A 229 7.78 11.46 8.35
N ASP A 230 8.99 11.89 8.70
CA ASP A 230 9.89 12.62 7.80
C ASP A 230 10.74 11.62 6.99
N ASP A 231 10.48 11.55 5.69
CA ASP A 231 11.19 10.66 4.76
C ASP A 231 12.69 11.00 4.64
N LEU A 232 13.10 12.20 5.03
CA LEU A 232 14.51 12.60 5.03
C LEU A 232 15.29 12.03 6.22
N GLU A 233 14.60 11.68 7.32
CA GLU A 233 15.23 11.18 8.54
C GLU A 233 15.61 9.70 8.39
N GLN A 234 16.90 9.43 8.23
CA GLN A 234 17.40 8.09 7.98
C GLN A 234 17.53 7.24 9.25
N ASN A 235 17.69 7.87 10.42
CA ASN A 235 17.79 7.14 11.67
C ASN A 235 16.40 6.70 12.13
N HIS A 236 16.13 5.39 12.18
CA HIS A 236 14.82 4.86 12.58
C HIS A 236 14.34 5.40 13.94
N THR A 237 15.22 5.54 14.93
CA THR A 237 14.83 6.06 16.26
C THR A 237 14.42 7.53 16.22
N GLN A 238 15.02 8.34 15.33
CA GLN A 238 14.59 9.72 15.12
C GLN A 238 13.33 9.79 14.24
N TRP A 239 13.26 8.97 13.20
CA TRP A 239 12.09 8.85 12.33
C TRP A 239 10.83 8.48 13.12
N VAL A 240 10.90 7.51 14.04
CA VAL A 240 9.78 7.13 14.92
C VAL A 240 9.18 8.36 15.63
N LYS A 241 10.01 9.34 16.02
CA LYS A 241 9.54 10.55 16.70
C LYS A 241 8.81 11.52 15.78
N THR A 242 9.05 11.47 14.47
CA THR A 242 8.41 12.35 13.48
C THR A 242 7.06 11.79 13.01
N VAL A 243 6.83 10.48 13.16
CA VAL A 243 5.59 9.80 12.74
C VAL A 243 4.34 10.45 13.32
N ARG A 244 4.35 10.83 14.61
CA ARG A 244 3.17 11.45 15.23
C ARG A 244 2.80 12.80 14.62
N SER A 245 3.79 13.59 14.22
CA SER A 245 3.58 14.90 13.60
C SER A 245 3.31 14.85 12.09
N SER A 246 3.60 13.74 11.42
CA SER A 246 3.40 13.63 9.97
C SER A 246 3.02 12.21 9.57
N PRO A 247 1.94 11.63 10.13
CA PRO A 247 1.55 10.27 9.79
C PRO A 247 1.04 10.17 8.35
N ASP A 248 1.12 8.97 7.81
CA ASP A 248 0.53 8.59 6.52
C ASP A 248 -0.37 7.36 6.70
N VAL A 249 -1.11 6.97 5.66
CA VAL A 249 -1.86 5.72 5.65
C VAL A 249 -0.91 4.53 5.46
N ILE A 250 -0.89 3.67 6.49
CA ILE A 250 0.00 2.52 6.56
C ILE A 250 -0.69 1.20 6.21
N GLU A 251 -2.00 1.12 6.46
CA GLU A 251 -2.83 -0.06 6.20
C GLU A 251 -4.25 0.33 5.82
N MET A 252 -4.89 -0.48 4.98
CA MET A 252 -6.32 -0.39 4.66
C MET A 252 -6.91 -1.80 4.66
N THR A 253 -8.16 -1.94 5.12
CA THR A 253 -8.93 -3.17 4.95
C THR A 253 -10.08 -2.94 3.98
N PHE A 254 -10.45 -4.02 3.30
CA PHE A 254 -11.39 -3.99 2.20
C PHE A 254 -12.50 -5.02 2.38
N TYR A 255 -13.68 -4.74 1.84
CA TYR A 255 -14.80 -5.68 1.79
C TYR A 255 -15.34 -5.78 0.36
N PRO A 256 -15.51 -6.98 -0.22
CA PRO A 256 -15.93 -7.12 -1.62
C PRO A 256 -17.29 -6.47 -1.88
N ILE A 257 -17.40 -5.65 -2.94
CA ILE A 257 -18.68 -5.00 -3.29
C ILE A 257 -19.74 -6.06 -3.61
N THR A 258 -19.34 -7.16 -4.26
CA THR A 258 -20.20 -8.28 -4.63
C THR A 258 -20.84 -8.97 -3.44
N ALA A 259 -20.19 -8.98 -2.28
CA ALA A 259 -20.74 -9.53 -1.05
C ALA A 259 -21.85 -8.66 -0.44
N LEU A 260 -21.99 -7.40 -0.88
CA LEU A 260 -23.03 -6.48 -0.42
C LEU A 260 -24.23 -6.38 -1.39
N LEU A 261 -24.21 -7.13 -2.49
CA LEU A 261 -25.22 -7.09 -3.55
C LEU A 261 -26.27 -8.22 -3.43
N ASP A 262 -26.55 -8.67 -2.22
CA ASP A 262 -27.56 -9.71 -2.02
C ASP A 262 -28.95 -9.27 -2.47
N GLY A 263 -29.62 -10.13 -3.25
CA GLY A 263 -30.91 -9.85 -3.87
C GLY A 263 -30.87 -8.93 -5.10
N VAL A 264 -29.70 -8.43 -5.52
CA VAL A 264 -29.58 -7.58 -6.71
C VAL A 264 -29.49 -8.42 -7.98
N ALA A 265 -30.35 -8.13 -8.97
CA ALA A 265 -30.31 -8.77 -10.27
C ALA A 265 -29.00 -8.46 -11.01
N GLY A 266 -28.41 -9.44 -11.69
CA GLY A 266 -27.14 -9.29 -12.41
C GLY A 266 -25.87 -9.38 -11.55
N LYS A 267 -26.00 -9.56 -10.22
CA LYS A 267 -24.84 -9.67 -9.31
C LYS A 267 -23.85 -10.76 -9.71
N GLU A 268 -24.33 -11.88 -10.26
CA GLU A 268 -23.50 -13.01 -10.70
C GLU A 268 -22.59 -12.63 -11.87
N HIS A 269 -23.08 -11.80 -12.80
CA HIS A 269 -22.27 -11.30 -13.90
C HIS A 269 -21.16 -10.38 -13.39
N LEU A 270 -21.49 -9.49 -12.46
CA LEU A 270 -20.50 -8.60 -11.85
C LEU A 270 -19.46 -9.37 -11.02
N ALA A 271 -19.91 -10.33 -10.19
CA ALA A 271 -19.01 -11.18 -9.41
C ALA A 271 -18.05 -11.97 -10.30
N ARG A 272 -18.56 -12.52 -11.41
CA ARG A 272 -17.73 -13.22 -12.39
C ARG A 272 -16.75 -12.28 -13.09
N ALA A 273 -17.18 -11.09 -13.50
CA ALA A 273 -16.33 -10.09 -14.13
C ALA A 273 -15.20 -9.61 -13.19
N MET A 274 -15.52 -9.32 -11.94
CA MET A 274 -14.53 -8.95 -10.92
C MET A 274 -13.54 -10.08 -10.65
N SER A 275 -14.01 -11.33 -10.59
CA SER A 275 -13.12 -12.49 -10.41
C SER A 275 -12.13 -12.62 -11.57
N LEU A 276 -12.60 -12.50 -12.82
CA LEU A 276 -11.72 -12.49 -14.00
C LEU A 276 -10.70 -11.35 -13.95
N TYR A 277 -11.13 -10.17 -13.53
CA TYR A 277 -10.28 -8.99 -13.42
C TYR A 277 -9.17 -9.14 -12.38
N LEU A 278 -9.49 -9.67 -11.20
CA LEU A 278 -8.52 -9.90 -10.12
C LEU A 278 -7.57 -11.07 -10.45
N GLU A 279 -8.07 -12.16 -11.03
CA GLU A 279 -7.25 -13.32 -11.44
C GLU A 279 -6.21 -12.95 -12.50
N CYS A 280 -6.57 -12.11 -13.48
CA CYS A 280 -5.69 -11.73 -14.59
C CYS A 280 -4.47 -10.94 -14.09
N ASN A 281 -4.67 -10.03 -13.14
CA ASN A 281 -3.59 -9.26 -12.53
C ASN A 281 -2.68 -10.11 -11.63
N THR A 282 -3.23 -11.18 -11.02
CA THR A 282 -2.44 -12.06 -10.15
C THR A 282 -1.57 -13.06 -10.92
N THR A 283 -1.95 -13.43 -12.15
CA THR A 283 -1.31 -14.53 -12.90
C THR A 283 -0.30 -14.10 -13.98
N ASN A 284 -0.20 -12.81 -14.31
CA ASN A 284 0.57 -12.34 -15.48
C ASN A 284 1.58 -11.21 -15.18
N SER A 285 2.58 -11.48 -14.34
CA SER A 285 3.73 -10.57 -14.16
C SER A 285 4.60 -10.40 -15.43
N LEU A 286 4.48 -11.30 -16.43
CA LEU A 286 5.14 -11.18 -17.73
C LEU A 286 4.44 -10.22 -18.70
N TRP A 287 3.16 -9.89 -18.49
CA TRP A 287 2.44 -8.90 -19.31
C TRP A 287 2.68 -7.46 -18.86
N PHE A 288 3.31 -7.22 -17.71
CA PHE A 288 3.65 -5.87 -17.25
C PHE A 288 4.59 -5.11 -18.22
N ILE A 289 5.37 -5.82 -19.04
CA ILE A 289 6.29 -5.20 -20.01
C ILE A 289 5.57 -4.89 -21.35
N SER A 290 4.64 -5.74 -21.80
CA SER A 290 3.81 -5.46 -22.98
C SER A 290 2.66 -4.49 -22.68
N CYS A 291 2.16 -4.47 -21.45
CA CYS A 291 1.12 -3.53 -21.01
C CYS A 291 1.63 -2.10 -20.84
N ASN A 292 2.91 -1.80 -20.57
CA ASN A 292 3.32 -0.39 -20.51
C ASN A 292 3.15 0.36 -21.84
N LEU A 293 3.11 -0.34 -22.98
CA LEU A 293 2.75 0.23 -24.28
C LEU A 293 1.22 0.27 -24.52
N PHE A 294 0.44 -0.55 -23.80
CA PHE A 294 -1.02 -0.64 -23.86
C PHE A 294 -1.75 0.11 -22.72
N ILE A 295 -1.08 0.49 -21.64
CA ILE A 295 -1.59 1.30 -20.51
C ILE A 295 -1.80 2.76 -20.95
N LEU A 296 -1.20 3.17 -22.07
CA LEU A 296 -1.53 4.41 -22.77
C LEU A 296 -2.89 4.36 -23.48
N ILE A 297 -3.51 3.18 -23.57
CA ILE A 297 -4.90 3.01 -23.99
C ILE A 297 -5.71 2.93 -22.69
N SER A 298 -6.64 3.88 -22.49
CA SER A 298 -7.53 4.04 -21.33
C SER A 298 -7.80 2.73 -20.58
N GLY A 299 -7.69 2.72 -19.25
CA GLY A 299 -7.89 1.53 -18.39
C GLY A 299 -9.17 0.74 -18.72
N VAL A 300 -10.23 1.43 -19.15
CA VAL A 300 -11.46 0.86 -19.72
C VAL A 300 -11.20 -0.17 -20.81
N ILE A 301 -10.35 0.15 -21.79
CA ILE A 301 -10.13 -0.68 -22.98
C ILE A 301 -9.38 -1.96 -22.61
N SER A 302 -8.43 -1.90 -21.67
CA SER A 302 -7.74 -3.09 -21.17
C SER A 302 -8.70 -4.02 -20.42
N ILE A 303 -9.56 -3.49 -19.55
CA ILE A 303 -10.58 -4.28 -18.84
C ILE A 303 -11.58 -4.88 -19.85
N LEU A 304 -12.02 -4.08 -20.83
CA LEU A 304 -12.96 -4.50 -21.87
C LEU A 304 -12.43 -5.66 -22.72
N LEU A 305 -11.20 -5.55 -23.23
CA LEU A 305 -10.58 -6.61 -24.03
C LEU A 305 -10.45 -7.92 -23.24
N MET A 306 -10.11 -7.83 -21.96
CA MET A 306 -10.04 -8.99 -21.07
C MET A 306 -11.42 -9.63 -20.85
N LEU A 307 -12.46 -8.82 -20.63
CA LEU A 307 -13.83 -9.31 -20.46
C LEU A 307 -14.42 -9.90 -21.77
N LEU A 308 -14.01 -9.42 -22.94
CA LEU A 308 -14.45 -9.95 -24.24
C LEU A 308 -13.80 -11.28 -24.60
N ASN A 309 -12.51 -11.48 -24.27
CA ASN A 309 -11.74 -12.67 -24.69
C ASN A 309 -11.99 -13.94 -23.84
N ARG A 310 -12.82 -13.85 -22.80
CA ARG A 310 -13.06 -14.94 -21.81
C ARG A 310 -14.51 -15.45 -21.81
N VAL A 311 -15.33 -14.99 -22.76
CA VAL A 311 -16.72 -15.39 -23.01
C VAL A 311 -16.75 -16.39 -24.15
#